data_AF-A0A3C0MBV3-F1
#
_entry.id   AF-A0A3C0MBV3-F1
#
_cell.length_a   1.000
_cell.length_b   1.000
_cell.length_c   1.000
_cell.angle_alpha   90.00
_cell.angle_beta   90.00
_cell.angle_gamma   90.00
#
_symmetry.space_group_name_H-M   'P 1'
#
loop_
_entity.id
_entity.type
_entity.pdbx_description
1 polymer ?
#
loop_
_entity_poly.entity_id
_entity_poly.type
_entity_poly.pdbx_seq_one_letter_code
_entity_poly.pdbx_strand_id
1 'polypeptide(L)' 'MAALLRRADGVENVLDYEASLLDAINAVKREGRYRVFADIVRQRGDFPTAVHYTPQGPKTVTVWCSND' A
#
# COMPACT_ATOMS: atom_id res chain seq x y z
N MET A 1 28.70 27.74 12.07
CA MET A 1 28.08 28.96 12.65
C MET A 1 27.76 29.93 11.52
N ALA A 2 26.55 29.83 10.97
CA ALA A 2 25.88 30.93 10.29
C ALA A 2 24.40 30.52 10.19
N ALA A 3 23.66 30.87 11.23
CA ALA A 3 22.22 30.76 11.25
C ALA A 3 21.60 31.84 10.33
N LEU A 4 20.35 31.57 9.94
CA LEU A 4 19.33 32.53 9.51
C LEU A 4 19.41 33.10 8.08
N LEU A 5 18.49 32.64 7.24
CA LEU A 5 17.51 33.52 6.60
C LEU A 5 16.13 32.83 6.57
N ARG A 6 15.36 32.95 7.66
CA ARG A 6 13.89 32.93 7.55
C ARG A 6 13.49 34.27 6.96
N ARG A 7 12.89 34.27 5.76
CA ARG A 7 12.13 35.42 5.29
C ARG A 7 10.72 35.34 5.90
N ALA A 8 10.38 36.33 6.70
CA ALA A 8 9.00 36.74 6.89
C ALA A 8 8.59 37.42 5.57
N ASP A 9 7.57 36.91 4.88
CA ASP A 9 6.67 37.61 3.95
C ASP A 9 5.84 36.57 3.17
N GLY A 10 4.52 36.51 3.41
CA GLY A 10 3.49 35.92 2.55
C GLY A 10 3.69 34.49 2.05
N VAL A 11 3.20 33.50 2.79
CA VAL A 11 3.17 32.08 2.38
C VAL A 11 2.34 31.91 1.11
N GLU A 12 2.99 31.82 -0.05
CA GLU A 12 2.39 31.25 -1.25
C GLU A 12 2.14 29.77 -0.96
N ASN A 13 0.88 29.36 -1.06
CA ASN A 13 0.39 28.03 -0.70
C ASN A 13 0.90 27.01 -1.72
N VAL A 14 2.17 26.61 -1.60
CA VAL A 14 2.74 25.52 -2.39
C VAL A 14 2.01 24.26 -1.95
N LEU A 15 1.19 23.70 -2.84
CA LEU A 15 0.53 22.42 -2.62
C LEU A 15 1.57 21.38 -2.24
N ASP A 16 1.50 20.92 -0.99
CA ASP A 16 2.27 19.76 -0.54
C ASP A 16 1.54 18.50 -1.01
N TYR A 17 1.92 18.05 -2.21
CA TYR A 17 1.38 16.84 -2.82
C TYR A 17 1.67 15.60 -1.96
N GLU A 18 2.82 15.56 -1.28
CA GLU A 18 3.19 14.43 -0.43
C GLU A 18 2.25 14.34 0.79
N ALA A 19 2.05 15.47 1.48
CA ALA A 19 1.09 15.54 2.59
C ALA A 19 -0.33 15.16 2.14
N SER A 20 -0.77 15.68 0.99
CA SER A 20 -2.12 15.40 0.46
C SER A 20 -2.33 13.90 0.15
N LEU A 21 -1.32 13.25 -0.44
CA LEU A 21 -1.38 11.81 -0.73
C LEU A 21 -1.33 10.97 0.55
N LEU A 22 -0.51 11.38 1.53
CA LEU A 22 -0.43 10.70 2.82
C LEU A 22 -1.76 10.77 3.58
N ASP A 23 -2.43 11.92 3.55
CA ASP A 23 -3.74 12.10 4.16
C ASP A 23 -4.80 11.20 3.52
N ALA A 24 -4.81 11.09 2.18
CA ALA A 24 -5.69 10.18 1.47
C ALA A 24 -5.44 8.70 1.84
N ILE A 25 -4.17 8.29 1.97
CA ILE A 25 -3.82 6.94 2.44
C ILE A 25 -4.29 6.71 3.88
N ASN A 26 -4.13 7.69 4.75
CA ASN A 26 -4.55 7.60 6.14
C ASN A 26 -6.07 7.52 6.28
N ALA A 27 -6.81 8.24 5.44
CA ALA A 27 -8.27 8.17 5.40
C ALA A 27 -8.75 6.74 5.09
N VAL A 28 -8.24 6.12 4.02
CA VAL A 28 -8.68 4.76 3.65
C VAL A 28 -8.28 3.69 4.69
N LYS A 29 -7.18 3.91 5.43
CA LYS A 29 -6.78 3.07 6.57
C LYS A 29 -7.76 3.21 7.73
N ARG A 30 -8.15 4.44 8.10
CA ARG A 30 -9.15 4.71 9.15
C ARG A 30 -10.53 4.16 8.80
N GLU A 31 -10.91 4.23 7.53
CA GLU A 31 -12.17 3.69 7.00
C GLU A 31 -12.20 2.15 6.94
N GLY A 32 -11.08 1.46 7.19
CA GLY A 32 -11.00 0.00 7.15
C GLY A 32 -11.06 -0.62 5.76
N ARG A 33 -10.94 0.19 4.70
CA ARG A 33 -10.97 -0.27 3.30
C ARG A 33 -9.62 -0.22 2.59
N TYR A 34 -8.55 0.05 3.33
CA TYR A 34 -7.18 -0.13 2.82
C TYR A 34 -6.93 -1.60 2.49
N ARG A 35 -6.34 -1.87 1.33
CA ARG A 35 -6.15 -3.24 0.82
C ARG A 35 -4.71 -3.68 1.01
N VAL A 36 -4.54 -4.89 1.54
CA VAL A 36 -3.28 -5.63 1.51
C VAL A 36 -3.48 -6.81 0.56
N PHE A 37 -2.66 -6.90 -0.48
CA PHE A 37 -2.79 -7.95 -1.48
C PHE A 37 -2.10 -9.23 -1.01
N ALA A 38 -2.74 -10.38 -1.27
CA ALA A 38 -2.14 -11.69 -1.09
C ALA A 38 -1.32 -12.04 -2.34
N ASP A 39 -0.05 -12.36 -2.17
CA ASP A 39 0.83 -12.80 -3.26
C ASP A 39 0.67 -14.31 -3.48
N ILE A 40 -0.10 -14.68 -4.52
CA ILE A 40 -0.41 -16.06 -4.83
C ILE A 40 -0.04 -16.44 -6.27
N VAL A 41 0.50 -17.65 -6.44
CA VAL A 41 0.80 -18.24 -7.74
C VAL A 41 -0.01 -19.53 -7.91
N ARG A 42 -0.99 -19.52 -8.82
CA ARG A 42 -1.81 -20.70 -9.14
C ARG A 42 -0.98 -21.77 -9.84
N GLN A 43 -1.26 -23.03 -9.57
CA GLN A 43 -0.53 -24.16 -10.14
C GLN A 43 -1.22 -24.65 -11.42
N ARG A 44 -0.57 -24.46 -12.57
CA ARG A 44 -1.08 -24.94 -13.86
C ARG A 44 -1.22 -26.47 -13.83
N GLY A 45 -2.41 -26.97 -14.11
CA GLY A 45 -2.71 -28.41 -14.12
C GLY A 45 -3.09 -29.00 -12.76
N ASP A 46 -3.06 -28.19 -11.70
CA ASP A 46 -3.47 -28.57 -10.34
C ASP A 46 -4.39 -27.49 -9.73
N PHE A 47 -5.43 -27.09 -10.47
CA PHE A 47 -6.43 -26.16 -9.94
C PHE A 47 -7.33 -26.87 -8.91
N PRO A 48 -7.71 -26.20 -7.80
CA PRO A 48 -7.54 -24.78 -7.49
C PRO A 48 -6.32 -24.46 -6.58
N THR A 49 -5.28 -25.29 -6.58
CA THR A 49 -4.10 -25.12 -5.72
C THR A 49 -3.27 -23.89 -6.12
N ALA A 50 -2.76 -23.16 -5.13
CA ALA A 50 -1.79 -22.08 -5.30
C ALA A 50 -0.71 -22.10 -4.22
N VAL A 51 0.42 -21.44 -4.49
CA VAL A 51 1.43 -21.09 -3.49
C VAL A 51 1.18 -19.65 -3.04
N HIS A 52 1.00 -19.42 -1.75
CA HIS A 52 0.92 -18.10 -1.12
C HIS A 52 2.28 -17.75 -0.51
N TYR A 53 2.88 -16.63 -0.95
CA TYR A 53 4.11 -16.10 -0.39
C TYR A 53 3.81 -15.20 0.81
N THR A 54 4.26 -15.60 1.99
CA THR A 54 4.09 -14.85 3.23
C THR A 54 5.45 -14.44 3.81
N PRO A 55 5.50 -13.47 4.73
CA PRO A 55 6.74 -13.13 5.44
C PRO A 55 7.35 -14.32 6.22
N GLN A 56 6.55 -15.34 6.56
CA GLN A 56 7.00 -16.57 7.22
C GLN A 56 7.42 -17.67 6.23
N GLY A 57 7.37 -17.39 4.93
CA GLY A 57 7.69 -18.32 3.85
C GLY A 57 6.49 -18.74 2.99
N PRO A 58 6.74 -19.51 1.93
CA PRO A 58 5.71 -20.00 1.01
C PRO A 58 4.83 -21.06 1.67
N LYS A 59 3.53 -21.05 1.34
CA LYS A 59 2.55 -22.03 1.82
C LYS A 59 1.63 -22.46 0.69
N THR A 60 1.32 -23.76 0.62
CA THR A 60 0.29 -24.26 -0.29
C THR A 60 -1.10 -23.93 0.25
N VAL A 61 -1.96 -23.39 -0.62
CA VAL A 61 -3.34 -22.99 -0.29
C VAL A 61 -4.31 -23.42 -1.38
N THR A 62 -5.59 -23.52 -1.03
CA THR A 62 -6.69 -23.72 -1.97
C THR A 62 -7.34 -22.37 -2.30
N VAL A 63 -7.44 -22.00 -3.57
CA VAL A 63 -8.05 -20.73 -3.99
C VAL A 63 -9.57 -20.90 -4.16
N TRP A 64 -10.35 -20.16 -3.37
CA TRP A 64 -11.84 -20.20 -3.42
C TRP A 64 -12.48 -18.96 -4.05
N CYS A 65 -11.71 -17.88 -4.25
CA CYS A 65 -12.19 -16.60 -4.77
C CYS A 65 -11.71 -16.31 -6.21
N SER A 66 -11.30 -17.34 -6.95
CA SER A 66 -10.96 -17.21 -8.36
C SER A 66 -12.20 -16.84 -9.17
N ASN A 67 -12.03 -15.94 -10.14
CA ASN A 67 -13.02 -15.63 -11.17
C ASN A 67 -12.68 -16.22 -12.55
N ASP A 68 -11.51 -16.86 -12.68
CA ASP A 68 -11.26 -17.84 -13.74
C ASP A 68 -12.08 -19.09 -13.47
#